data_AF-Q7VCY0-F1
#
_entry.id   AF-Q7VCY0-F1
#
_cell.length_a   1.000
_cell.length_b   1.000
_cell.length_c   1.000
_cell.angle_alpha   90.00
_cell.angle_beta   90.00
_cell.angle_gamma   90.00
#
_symmetry.space_group_name_H-M   'P 1'
#
loop_
_entity.id
_entity.type
_entity.pdbx_description
1 polymer ?
#
loop_
_entity_poly.entity_id
_entity_poly.type
_entity_poly.pdbx_seq_one_letter_code
_entity_poly.pdbx_strand_id
1 'polypeptide(L)'
;MNTLQTKIFNVINAIIRIDDFGEYYKDHTIRYGVLNYVAKFSLSKDKYLITAKAYRHLELNGFLNEKGLRRGLKSRKNGFTYEHPVPSNRISAEIIKYRYDEDMVAKILNWTDYIVVLTTDENNSIKDSGFQNNMPEDWIFFKDNIFERYKFSPLVEDIPSQEINVYGQICR
;
A
#
# COMPACT_ATOMS: atom_id res chain seq x y z
N MET A 1 2.07 10.53 10.55
CA MET A 1 2.19 9.15 11.08
C MET A 1 1.38 9.03 12.35
N ASN A 2 0.56 7.99 12.49
CA ASN A 2 0.00 7.61 13.79
C ASN A 2 1.02 6.79 14.62
N THR A 3 0.67 6.49 15.87
CA THR A 3 1.56 5.79 16.81
C THR A 3 2.08 4.45 16.26
N LEU A 4 1.27 3.69 15.53
CA LEU A 4 1.69 2.41 14.96
C LEU A 4 2.62 2.60 13.76
N GLN A 5 2.32 3.58 12.90
CA GLN A 5 3.22 3.98 11.80
C GLN A 5 4.60 4.39 12.31
N THR A 6 4.68 5.17 13.39
CA THR A 6 5.96 5.55 14.01
C THR A 6 6.75 4.32 14.49
N LYS A 7 6.08 3.35 15.13
CA LYS A 7 6.73 2.10 15.55
C LYS A 7 7.25 1.29 14.35
N ILE A 8 6.46 1.19 13.29
CA ILE A 8 6.86 0.47 12.06
C ILE A 8 8.01 1.20 11.35
N PHE A 9 7.97 2.52 11.27
CA PHE A 9 9.05 3.34 10.73
C PHE A 9 10.38 3.07 11.45
N ASN A 10 10.37 3.04 12.78
CA ASN A 10 11.56 2.73 13.56
C ASN A 10 12.09 1.31 13.27
N VAL A 11 11.20 0.34 13.09
CA VAL A 11 11.59 -1.03 12.70
C VAL A 11 12.21 -1.06 11.30
N ILE A 12 11.61 -0.35 10.33
CA ILE A 12 12.17 -0.23 8.96
C ILE A 12 13.58 0.37 9.04
N ASN A 13 13.75 1.51 9.73
CA ASN A 13 15.04 2.17 9.88
C ASN A 13 16.08 1.28 10.55
N ALA A 14 15.71 0.55 11.61
CA ALA A 14 16.63 -0.37 12.27
C ALA A 14 17.10 -1.49 11.33
N ILE A 15 16.21 -2.06 10.51
CA ILE A 15 16.54 -3.13 9.57
C ILE A 15 17.46 -2.63 8.46
N ILE A 16 17.11 -1.52 7.80
CA ILE A 16 17.85 -1.05 6.61
C ILE A 16 19.24 -0.48 6.93
N ARG A 17 19.47 -0.11 8.19
CA ARG A 17 20.75 0.41 8.70
C ARG A 17 21.76 -0.66 9.08
N ILE A 18 21.39 -1.95 9.04
CA ILE A 18 22.34 -3.04 9.23
C ILE A 18 23.50 -2.88 8.23
N ASP A 19 24.73 -3.11 8.69
CA ASP A 19 25.90 -3.07 7.81
C ASP A 19 25.73 -4.10 6.68
N ASP A 20 26.13 -3.71 5.47
CA ASP A 20 25.96 -4.51 4.26
C ASP A 20 24.51 -4.93 3.92
N PHE A 21 23.50 -4.22 4.46
CA PHE A 21 22.10 -4.54 4.17
C PHE A 21 21.75 -4.54 2.67
N GLY A 22 22.47 -3.81 1.84
CA GLY A 22 22.32 -3.88 0.37
C GLY A 22 22.54 -5.29 -0.19
N GLU A 23 23.45 -6.08 0.39
CA GLU A 23 23.67 -7.49 0.04
C GLU A 23 22.56 -8.39 0.61
N TYR A 24 22.18 -8.20 1.88
CA TYR A 24 21.07 -8.95 2.47
C TYR A 24 19.75 -8.71 1.75
N TYR A 25 19.52 -7.51 1.19
CA TYR A 25 18.32 -7.18 0.43
C TYR A 25 18.19 -7.98 -0.88
N LYS A 26 19.28 -8.59 -1.37
CA LYS A 26 19.23 -9.51 -2.52
C LYS A 26 18.62 -10.86 -2.13
N ASP A 27 18.69 -11.25 -0.86
CA ASP A 27 18.05 -12.45 -0.35
C ASP A 27 16.52 -12.30 -0.34
N HIS A 28 15.82 -13.28 -0.90
CA HIS A 28 14.37 -13.25 -1.04
C HIS A 28 13.65 -13.13 0.31
N THR A 29 14.11 -13.85 1.34
CA THR A 29 13.48 -13.90 2.66
C THR A 29 13.62 -12.56 3.38
N ILE A 30 14.82 -11.98 3.36
CA ILE A 30 15.08 -10.67 3.97
C ILE A 30 14.30 -9.58 3.25
N ARG A 31 14.37 -9.56 1.90
CA ARG A 31 13.61 -8.64 1.08
C ARG A 31 12.13 -8.71 1.40
N TYR A 32 11.55 -9.92 1.43
CA TYR A 32 10.14 -10.12 1.77
C TYR A 32 9.80 -9.54 3.15
N GLY A 33 10.67 -9.73 4.16
CA GLY A 33 10.52 -9.10 5.47
C GLY A 33 10.36 -7.58 5.39
N VAL A 34 11.24 -6.90 4.65
CA VAL A 34 11.17 -5.44 4.44
C VAL A 34 9.89 -5.03 3.72
N LEU A 35 9.54 -5.72 2.62
CA LEU A 35 8.31 -5.44 1.87
C LEU A 35 7.07 -5.49 2.78
N ASN A 36 7.07 -6.40 3.76
CA ASN A 36 5.96 -6.56 4.69
C ASN A 36 5.86 -5.40 5.66
N TYR A 37 6.98 -4.90 6.18
CA TYR A 37 6.98 -3.72 7.05
C TYR A 37 6.58 -2.47 6.30
N VAL A 38 7.08 -2.28 5.08
CA VAL A 38 6.68 -1.16 4.20
C VAL A 38 5.18 -1.23 3.91
N ALA A 39 4.65 -2.41 3.56
CA ALA A 39 3.21 -2.56 3.35
C ALA A 39 2.39 -2.27 4.63
N LYS A 40 2.87 -2.74 5.79
CA LYS A 40 2.22 -2.52 7.09
C LYS A 40 2.23 -1.05 7.50
N PHE A 41 3.22 -0.26 7.08
CA PHE A 41 3.25 1.17 7.34
C PHE A 41 1.97 1.84 6.82
N SER A 42 1.63 1.67 5.54
CA SER A 42 0.42 2.27 4.97
C SER A 42 -0.87 1.61 5.48
N LEU A 43 -0.86 0.29 5.70
CA LEU A 43 -2.01 -0.42 6.31
C LEU A 43 -2.29 -0.01 7.77
N SER A 44 -1.38 0.72 8.40
CA SER A 44 -1.59 1.23 9.76
C SER A 44 -2.43 2.49 9.79
N LYS A 45 -2.71 3.15 8.65
CA LYS A 45 -3.59 4.32 8.59
C LYS A 45 -5.00 4.00 9.05
N ASP A 46 -5.62 4.95 9.74
CA ASP A 46 -6.99 4.84 10.26
C ASP A 46 -8.07 5.12 9.20
N LYS A 47 -7.66 5.58 8.02
CA LYS A 47 -8.52 5.81 6.87
C LYS A 47 -7.89 5.29 5.60
N TYR A 48 -8.69 4.66 4.76
CA TYR A 48 -8.32 4.22 3.42
C TYR A 48 -9.17 4.93 2.38
N LEU A 49 -8.59 5.15 1.20
CA LEU A 49 -9.34 5.54 0.03
C LEU A 49 -10.20 4.37 -0.46
N ILE A 50 -11.26 4.67 -1.19
CA ILE A 50 -12.15 3.66 -1.75
C ILE A 50 -12.70 4.12 -3.10
N THR A 51 -12.85 3.19 -4.04
CA THR A 51 -13.55 3.46 -5.31
C THR A 51 -15.06 3.37 -5.12
N ALA A 52 -15.83 4.02 -6.00
CA ALA A 52 -17.28 3.97 -5.94
C ALA A 52 -17.83 2.52 -6.04
N LYS A 53 -17.20 1.69 -6.90
CA LYS A 53 -17.56 0.28 -7.06
C LYS A 53 -17.31 -0.52 -5.78
N ALA A 54 -16.15 -0.34 -5.16
CA ALA A 54 -15.85 -0.99 -3.88
C ALA A 54 -16.77 -0.49 -2.76
N TYR A 55 -17.05 0.80 -2.67
CA TYR A 55 -17.95 1.36 -1.66
C TYR A 55 -19.35 0.72 -1.76
N ARG A 56 -19.93 0.70 -2.96
CA ARG A 56 -21.22 0.04 -3.22
C ARG A 56 -21.20 -1.45 -2.86
N HIS A 57 -20.11 -2.15 -3.20
CA HIS A 57 -19.94 -3.56 -2.83
C HIS A 57 -19.94 -3.75 -1.30
N LEU A 58 -19.23 -2.91 -0.55
CA LEU A 58 -19.19 -3.00 0.90
C LEU A 58 -20.54 -2.68 1.56
N GLU A 59 -21.27 -1.68 1.06
CA GLU A 59 -22.61 -1.33 1.56
C GLU A 59 -23.62 -2.45 1.33
N LEU A 60 -23.71 -2.98 0.10
CA LEU A 60 -24.65 -4.04 -0.25
C LEU A 60 -24.44 -5.33 0.55
N ASN A 61 -23.20 -5.60 0.96
CA ASN A 61 -22.84 -6.78 1.75
C ASN A 61 -22.81 -6.52 3.27
N GLY A 62 -23.16 -5.31 3.74
CA GLY A 62 -23.19 -4.96 5.16
C GLY A 62 -21.82 -5.00 5.84
N PHE A 63 -20.73 -4.74 5.10
CA PHE A 63 -19.37 -4.74 5.64
C PHE A 63 -18.97 -3.41 6.30
N LEU A 64 -19.72 -2.34 6.03
CA LEU A 64 -19.57 -1.04 6.68
C LEU A 64 -20.49 -0.96 7.90
N ASN A 65 -19.96 -0.47 9.02
CA ASN A 65 -20.73 -0.11 10.20
C ASN A 65 -20.31 1.28 10.70
N GLU A 66 -20.83 1.71 11.85
CA GLU A 66 -20.53 3.03 12.44
C GLU A 66 -19.04 3.29 12.68
N LYS A 67 -18.22 2.25 12.88
CA LYS A 67 -16.75 2.35 13.03
C LYS A 67 -16.01 2.33 11.69
N GLY A 68 -16.71 2.10 10.58
CA GLY A 68 -16.16 1.92 9.25
C GLY A 68 -15.95 0.44 8.88
N LEU A 69 -14.89 0.15 8.12
CA LEU A 69 -14.58 -1.20 7.64
C LEU A 69 -13.61 -1.91 8.59
N ARG A 70 -13.95 -3.12 9.03
CA ARG A 70 -13.03 -3.96 9.81
C ARG A 70 -11.95 -4.53 8.89
N ARG A 71 -10.67 -4.26 9.20
CA ARG A 71 -9.51 -4.73 8.42
C ARG A 71 -9.50 -6.24 8.18
N GLY A 72 -9.92 -7.01 9.17
CA GLY A 72 -9.98 -8.48 9.09
C GLY A 72 -11.07 -9.04 8.16
N LEU A 73 -11.94 -8.21 7.58
CA LEU A 73 -12.90 -8.64 6.57
C LEU A 73 -12.25 -8.80 5.19
N LYS A 74 -11.04 -8.27 4.97
CA LYS A 74 -10.31 -8.49 3.71
C LYS A 74 -10.08 -9.98 3.49
N SER A 75 -10.76 -10.54 2.50
CA SER A 75 -10.58 -11.94 2.11
C SER A 75 -11.07 -12.15 0.68
N ARG A 76 -10.56 -13.21 0.03
CA ARG A 76 -11.05 -13.63 -1.29
C ARG A 76 -12.56 -13.90 -1.28
N LYS A 77 -13.08 -14.46 -0.18
CA LYS A 77 -14.51 -14.73 0.00
C LYS A 77 -15.35 -13.46 -0.01
N ASN A 78 -14.86 -12.39 0.60
CA ASN A 78 -15.60 -11.14 0.74
C ASN A 78 -15.45 -10.21 -0.47
N GLY A 79 -14.65 -10.59 -1.48
CA GLY A 79 -14.67 -9.96 -2.79
C GLY A 79 -13.98 -8.60 -2.88
N PHE A 80 -13.18 -8.20 -1.90
CA PHE A 80 -12.41 -6.95 -1.94
C PHE A 80 -10.98 -7.11 -1.38
N THR A 81 -10.13 -6.15 -1.69
CA THR A 81 -8.73 -6.10 -1.23
C THR A 81 -8.34 -4.72 -0.71
N TYR A 82 -7.18 -4.66 -0.05
CA TYR A 82 -6.47 -3.43 0.29
C TYR A 82 -5.25 -3.34 -0.59
N GLU A 83 -5.25 -2.35 -1.46
CA GLU A 83 -4.25 -2.17 -2.49
C GLU A 83 -3.35 -0.98 -2.14
N HIS A 84 -2.06 -1.10 -2.44
CA HIS A 84 -1.08 -0.03 -2.30
C HIS A 84 -0.85 0.64 -3.65
N PRO A 85 -1.21 1.92 -3.89
CA PRO A 85 -1.09 2.54 -5.20
C PRO A 85 0.32 2.48 -5.79
N VAL A 86 1.33 2.69 -4.95
CA VAL A 86 2.73 2.39 -5.29
C VAL A 86 3.09 1.00 -4.72
N PRO A 87 3.50 0.04 -5.56
CA PRO A 87 3.90 -1.29 -5.10
C PRO A 87 5.03 -1.27 -4.06
N SER A 88 4.92 -2.08 -3.00
CA SER A 88 5.91 -2.05 -1.89
C SER A 88 7.33 -2.42 -2.32
N ASN A 89 7.51 -3.20 -3.39
CA ASN A 89 8.82 -3.48 -3.99
C ASN A 89 9.48 -2.23 -4.57
N ARG A 90 8.70 -1.33 -5.19
CA ARG A 90 9.18 -0.04 -5.69
C ARG A 90 9.55 0.89 -4.54
N ILE A 91 8.67 0.99 -3.53
CA ILE A 91 8.93 1.80 -2.32
C ILE A 91 10.20 1.33 -1.62
N SER A 92 10.33 0.02 -1.38
CA SER A 92 11.48 -0.54 -0.67
C SER A 92 12.77 -0.34 -1.46
N ALA A 93 12.77 -0.59 -2.78
CA ALA A 93 13.94 -0.34 -3.61
C ALA A 93 14.39 1.13 -3.56
N GLU A 94 13.47 2.08 -3.47
CA GLU A 94 13.80 3.50 -3.32
C GLU A 94 14.38 3.81 -1.95
N ILE A 95 13.77 3.31 -0.87
CA ILE A 95 14.26 3.47 0.52
C ILE A 95 15.69 2.93 0.68
N ILE A 96 16.03 1.81 0.02
CA ILE A 96 17.39 1.25 0.11
C ILE A 96 18.46 2.19 -0.46
N LYS A 97 18.14 3.00 -1.48
CA LYS A 97 19.09 4.01 -2.02
C LYS A 97 19.43 5.08 -0.99
N TYR A 98 18.53 5.34 -0.05
CA TYR A 98 18.63 6.38 0.97
C TYR A 98 18.69 5.79 2.39
N ARG A 99 19.15 4.54 2.55
CA ARG A 99 19.05 3.80 3.83
C ARG A 99 19.72 4.45 5.04
N TYR A 100 20.62 5.40 4.80
CA TYR A 100 21.31 6.18 5.83
C TYR A 100 20.74 7.60 6.02
N ASP A 101 19.78 8.00 5.20
CA ASP A 101 19.09 9.29 5.26
C ASP A 101 17.67 9.07 5.81
N GLU A 102 17.52 9.25 7.13
CA GLU A 102 16.25 9.02 7.83
C GLU A 102 15.12 9.88 7.29
N ASP A 103 15.41 11.14 6.99
CA ASP A 103 14.43 12.13 6.55
C ASP A 103 13.92 11.77 5.16
N MET A 104 14.80 11.32 4.27
CA MET A 104 14.39 10.85 2.95
C MET A 104 13.57 9.56 3.04
N VAL A 105 13.94 8.62 3.90
CA VAL A 105 13.14 7.40 4.13
C VAL A 105 11.74 7.76 4.64
N ALA A 106 11.64 8.66 5.63
CA ALA A 106 10.38 9.16 6.14
C ALA A 106 9.56 9.84 5.03
N LYS A 107 10.20 10.65 4.19
CA LYS A 107 9.57 11.34 3.06
C LYS A 107 8.99 10.36 2.05
N ILE A 108 9.73 9.33 1.66
CA ILE A 108 9.27 8.29 0.73
C ILE A 108 8.05 7.55 1.30
N LEU A 109 8.14 7.11 2.56
CA LEU A 109 7.06 6.38 3.23
C LEU A 109 5.79 7.23 3.36
N ASN A 110 5.92 8.49 3.79
CA ASN A 110 4.78 9.40 3.92
C ASN A 110 4.14 9.75 2.57
N TRP A 111 4.95 9.97 1.53
CA TRP A 111 4.45 10.31 0.20
C TRP A 111 3.69 9.14 -0.46
N THR A 112 4.06 7.90 -0.10
CA THR A 112 3.41 6.66 -0.58
C THR A 112 2.42 6.08 0.43
N ASP A 113 2.06 6.83 1.47
CA ASP A 113 1.20 6.40 2.57
C ASP A 113 -0.29 6.37 2.16
N TYR A 114 -0.64 5.47 1.25
CA TYR A 114 -1.99 5.31 0.74
C TYR A 114 -2.36 3.84 0.66
N ILE A 115 -3.63 3.58 0.96
CA ILE A 115 -4.29 2.31 0.72
C ILE A 115 -5.60 2.62 0.03
N VAL A 116 -5.91 1.85 -1.00
CA VAL A 116 -7.18 1.90 -1.72
C VAL A 116 -7.93 0.59 -1.53
N VAL A 117 -9.19 0.69 -1.15
CA VAL A 117 -10.11 -0.44 -1.14
C VAL A 117 -10.65 -0.62 -2.55
N LEU A 118 -10.38 -1.80 -3.11
CA LEU A 118 -10.82 -2.21 -4.44
C LEU A 118 -11.64 -3.49 -4.35
N THR A 119 -12.61 -3.66 -5.24
CA THR A 119 -13.19 -4.97 -5.50
C THR A 119 -12.15 -5.92 -6.08
N THR A 120 -12.43 -7.23 -6.00
CA THR A 120 -11.55 -8.25 -6.59
C THR A 120 -11.39 -8.05 -8.09
N ASP A 121 -12.46 -7.63 -8.77
CA ASP A 121 -12.42 -7.37 -10.22
C ASP A 121 -11.53 -6.18 -10.56
N GLU A 122 -11.64 -5.06 -9.83
CA GLU A 122 -10.76 -3.90 -10.01
C GLU A 122 -9.29 -4.28 -9.81
N ASN A 123 -8.99 -5.02 -8.75
CA ASN A 123 -7.64 -5.49 -8.49
C ASN A 123 -7.13 -6.46 -9.57
N ASN A 124 -7.99 -7.34 -10.09
CA ASN A 124 -7.64 -8.21 -11.21
C ASN A 124 -7.40 -7.41 -12.48
N SER A 125 -8.19 -6.36 -12.75
CA SER A 125 -7.99 -5.49 -13.90
C SER A 125 -6.63 -4.80 -13.89
N ILE A 126 -6.15 -4.31 -12.73
CA ILE A 126 -4.77 -3.78 -12.60
C ILE A 126 -3.73 -4.87 -12.91
N LYS A 127 -3.99 -6.09 -12.45
CA LYS A 127 -3.09 -7.24 -12.69
C LYS A 127 -3.05 -7.63 -14.16
N ASP A 128 -4.20 -7.73 -14.81
CA ASP A 128 -4.32 -8.15 -16.21
C ASP A 128 -3.70 -7.13 -17.16
N SER A 129 -3.68 -5.85 -16.76
CA SER A 129 -2.91 -4.79 -17.44
C SER A 129 -1.40 -4.82 -17.18
N GLY A 130 -0.87 -5.80 -16.43
CA GLY A 130 0.56 -5.97 -16.17
C GLY A 130 1.14 -5.08 -15.05
N PHE A 131 0.30 -4.31 -14.36
CA PHE A 131 0.74 -3.32 -13.38
C PHE A 131 0.61 -3.75 -11.93
N GLN A 132 0.30 -5.02 -11.62
CA GLN A 132 0.13 -5.48 -10.22
C GLN A 132 1.31 -5.12 -9.30
N ASN A 133 2.55 -5.27 -9.80
CA ASN A 133 3.78 -5.06 -9.04
C ASN A 133 4.70 -3.99 -9.67
N ASN A 134 4.19 -3.24 -10.65
CA ASN A 134 4.95 -2.30 -11.46
C ASN A 134 4.27 -0.93 -11.49
N MET A 135 5.09 0.11 -11.63
CA MET A 135 4.64 1.43 -12.08
C MET A 135 4.85 1.53 -13.60
N PRO A 136 4.19 2.48 -14.29
CA PRO A 136 4.48 2.80 -15.68
C PRO A 136 5.95 3.06 -15.94
N GLU A 137 6.37 2.85 -17.19
CA GLU A 137 7.73 3.20 -17.64
C GLU A 137 7.98 4.70 -17.38
N ASP A 138 9.22 5.02 -17.02
CA ASP A 138 9.67 6.36 -16.65
C ASP A 138 8.97 7.02 -15.45
N TRP A 139 8.11 6.33 -14.70
CA TRP A 139 7.50 6.88 -13.48
C TRP A 139 8.55 7.23 -12.41
N ILE A 140 8.51 8.47 -11.92
CA ILE A 140 9.49 9.09 -11.03
C ILE A 140 8.85 9.47 -9.69
N PHE A 141 9.49 9.03 -8.60
CA PHE A 141 9.16 9.43 -7.24
C PHE A 141 9.12 10.96 -7.10
N PHE A 142 8.14 11.46 -6.36
CA PHE A 142 7.91 12.88 -6.06
C PHE A 142 7.60 13.80 -7.26
N LYS A 143 7.52 13.26 -8.48
CA LYS A 143 7.09 14.03 -9.66
C LYS A 143 5.75 13.53 -10.19
N ASP A 144 5.63 12.23 -10.36
CA ASP A 144 4.46 11.62 -10.97
C ASP A 144 3.40 11.23 -9.93
N ASN A 145 2.17 11.04 -10.39
CA ASN A 145 1.06 10.68 -9.54
C ASN A 145 1.22 9.24 -9.01
N ILE A 146 0.95 9.00 -7.73
CA ILE A 146 1.02 7.66 -7.12
C ILE A 146 0.00 6.66 -7.67
N PHE A 147 -1.10 7.16 -8.27
CA PHE A 147 -2.17 6.36 -8.86
C PHE A 147 -1.98 6.12 -10.37
N GLU A 148 -0.81 6.45 -10.94
CA GLU A 148 -0.61 6.44 -12.39
C GLU A 148 -0.96 5.10 -13.04
N ARG A 149 -0.69 3.98 -12.34
CA ARG A 149 -0.99 2.65 -12.85
C ARG A 149 -2.49 2.34 -12.97
N TYR A 150 -3.36 3.06 -12.29
CA TYR A 150 -4.81 2.86 -12.39
C TYR A 150 -5.37 3.29 -13.74
N LYS A 151 -4.72 4.24 -14.41
CA LYS A 151 -5.09 4.71 -15.76
C LYS A 151 -5.07 3.59 -16.81
N PHE A 152 -4.37 2.50 -16.54
CA PHE A 152 -4.25 1.34 -17.43
C PHE A 152 -5.25 0.24 -17.09
N SER A 153 -6.05 0.41 -16.03
CA SER A 153 -7.02 -0.58 -15.57
C SER A 153 -8.44 -0.15 -15.99
N PRO A 154 -9.08 -0.82 -16.95
CA PRO A 154 -10.41 -0.41 -17.44
C PRO A 154 -11.51 -0.44 -16.36
N LEU A 155 -11.30 -1.16 -15.25
CA LEU A 155 -12.28 -1.26 -14.17
C LEU A 155 -12.08 -0.24 -13.04
N VAL A 156 -10.96 0.51 -13.03
CA VAL A 156 -10.74 1.58 -12.05
C VAL A 156 -11.05 2.89 -12.74
N GLU A 157 -12.33 3.24 -12.74
CA GLU A 157 -12.89 4.33 -13.56
C GLU A 157 -12.33 5.71 -13.18
N ASP A 158 -12.12 5.94 -11.88
CA ASP A 158 -11.62 7.21 -11.35
C ASP A 158 -10.53 7.01 -10.29
N ILE A 159 -9.66 8.01 -10.16
CA ILE A 159 -8.73 8.09 -9.02
C ILE A 159 -9.58 8.26 -7.75
N PRO A 160 -9.48 7.35 -6.77
CA PRO A 160 -10.33 7.38 -5.60
C PRO A 160 -10.01 8.61 -4.74
N SER A 161 -11.05 9.38 -4.42
CA SER A 161 -10.98 10.58 -3.57
C SER A 161 -11.78 10.43 -2.27
N GLN A 162 -12.69 9.45 -2.21
CA GLN A 162 -13.47 9.15 -1.02
C GLN A 162 -12.65 8.34 -0.02
N GLU A 163 -12.73 8.71 1.25
CA GLU A 163 -12.11 7.97 2.37
C GLU A 163 -13.18 7.25 3.21
N ILE A 164 -12.80 6.10 3.75
CA ILE A 164 -13.55 5.40 4.81
C ILE A 164 -12.67 5.18 6.03
N ASN A 165 -13.29 5.18 7.21
CA ASN A 165 -12.62 4.76 8.43
C ASN A 165 -12.35 3.24 8.40
N VAL A 166 -11.23 2.82 8.97
CA VAL A 166 -10.88 1.41 9.11
C VAL A 166 -10.43 1.09 10.53
N TYR A 167 -10.78 -0.11 11.00
CA TYR A 167 -10.48 -0.52 12.38
C TYR A 167 -10.10 -1.99 12.51
N GLY A 168 -9.60 -2.35 13.69
CA GLY A 168 -9.14 -3.71 14.01
C GLY A 168 -7.70 -3.97 13.61
N GLN A 169 -7.23 -5.19 13.86
CA GLN A 169 -5.86 -5.59 13.60
C GLN A 169 -5.51 -5.53 12.11
N ILE A 170 -4.25 -5.19 11.81
CA ILE A 170 -3.74 -5.22 10.44
C ILE A 170 -3.65 -6.68 10.00
N CYS A 171 -4.39 -7.01 8.94
CA CYS A 171 -4.33 -8.31 8.28
C CYS A 171 -3.60 -8.15 6.95
N ARG A 172 -2.59 -8.99 6.71
CA ARG A 172 -1.91 -9.06 5.41
C ARG A 172 -2.47 -10.21 4.59
#